data_AF-A0A7S2SD48-F1
#
_entry.id   AF-A0A7S2SD48-F1
#
_cell.length_a   1.000
_cell.length_b   1.000
_cell.length_c   1.000
_cell.angle_alpha   90.00
_cell.angle_beta   90.00
_cell.angle_gamma   90.00
#
_symmetry.space_group_name_H-M   'P 1'
#
loop_
_entity.id
_entity.type
_entity.pdbx_description
1 polymer ?
#
loop_
_entity_poly.entity_id
_entity_poly.type
_entity_poly.pdbx_seq_one_letter_code
_entity_poly.pdbx_strand_id
1 'polypeptide(L)'
;IDVAVNAQAGGMNTDIDQNLLFCGKEEGKLLAIRQLIQKGIQPPIIVFMQNKIRAQALYQELQYDSVHVDVLHAGRSQAARDASVAKFRKGDTWILICTDLCARGVDFKAVNMVINYDLPTSGITYIHRIGRCGRAGRYGKAITLFTEADFQHLRTIANVMKLSGCTNIPDWMLKSLPSNKQGNGNREKRIQSEKRNPKRYGIDTTPVYDKKDQKPKRSRKNNEGQEKNQKRRTRE
;
A
#
# COMPACT_ATOMS: atom_id res chain seq x y z
N ILE A 1 5.32 -4.28 22.38
CA ILE A 1 4.39 -5.42 22.26
C ILE A 1 4.35 -5.79 20.78
N ASP A 2 5.29 -6.63 20.35
CA ASP A 2 5.28 -7.16 18.98
C ASP A 2 4.24 -8.27 18.92
N VAL A 3 3.07 -8.00 18.35
CA VAL A 3 2.18 -9.09 17.91
C VAL A 3 2.70 -9.57 16.55
N ALA A 4 3.88 -10.19 16.57
CA ALA A 4 4.41 -10.92 15.43
C ALA A 4 3.75 -12.28 15.40
N VAL A 5 2.69 -12.39 14.62
CA VAL A 5 2.00 -13.65 14.41
C VAL A 5 2.81 -14.46 13.39
N ASN A 6 3.76 -15.27 13.86
CA ASN A 6 4.51 -16.18 13.01
C ASN A 6 3.63 -17.39 12.69
N ALA A 7 3.24 -17.57 11.44
CA ALA A 7 2.46 -18.71 10.97
C ALA A 7 3.38 -19.76 10.32
N GLN A 8 3.01 -21.04 10.42
CA GLN A 8 3.41 -22.05 9.44
C GLN A 8 2.12 -22.53 8.76
N ALA A 9 2.08 -22.44 7.43
CA ALA A 9 0.88 -22.67 6.64
C ALA A 9 0.71 -24.17 6.29
N GLY A 10 -0.50 -24.69 6.50
CA GLY A 10 -0.92 -26.03 6.11
C GLY A 10 -2.30 -25.98 5.49
N GLY A 11 -2.37 -25.70 4.18
CA GLY A 11 -3.58 -25.76 3.36
C GLY A 11 -3.42 -24.98 2.04
N MET A 12 -4.28 -25.29 1.07
CA MET A 12 -4.42 -24.97 -0.39
C MET A 12 -3.58 -23.89 -1.11
N ASN A 13 -2.82 -23.04 -0.42
CA ASN A 13 -1.64 -22.30 -0.87
C ASN A 13 -0.48 -22.58 0.13
N THR A 14 -0.06 -23.84 0.23
CA THR A 14 0.92 -24.32 1.24
C THR A 14 2.26 -23.64 1.14
N ASP A 15 2.56 -23.04 -0.02
CA ASP A 15 3.89 -22.54 -0.34
C ASP A 15 4.05 -21.07 0.06
N ILE A 16 3.01 -20.39 0.57
CA ILE A 16 3.08 -18.97 0.96
C ILE A 16 2.87 -18.82 2.47
N ASP A 17 3.93 -18.38 3.16
CA ASP A 17 3.87 -17.95 4.57
C ASP A 17 3.18 -16.59 4.66
N GLN A 18 2.01 -16.52 5.31
CA GLN A 18 1.16 -15.32 5.34
C GLN A 18 1.04 -14.75 6.75
N ASN A 19 1.55 -13.53 6.96
CA ASN A 19 1.56 -12.87 8.26
C ASN A 19 0.80 -11.54 8.24
N LEU A 20 0.09 -11.25 9.32
CA LEU A 20 -0.54 -9.96 9.59
C LEU A 20 0.26 -9.20 10.65
N LEU A 21 0.59 -7.94 10.37
CA LEU A 21 1.33 -7.08 11.28
C LEU A 21 0.50 -5.83 11.61
N PHE A 22 0.18 -5.68 12.90
CA PHE A 22 -0.54 -4.52 13.40
C PHE A 22 0.42 -3.34 13.59
N CYS A 23 0.14 -2.22 12.97
CA CYS A 23 0.99 -1.02 13.03
C CYS A 23 0.41 0.10 13.91
N GLY A 24 -0.75 -0.12 14.56
CA GLY A 24 -1.48 0.94 15.27
C GLY A 24 -2.06 1.96 14.30
N LYS A 25 -1.25 2.95 13.92
CA LYS A 25 -1.59 4.05 13.01
C LYS A 25 -0.77 4.00 11.71
N GLU A 26 -1.05 4.91 10.79
CA GLU A 26 -0.39 4.95 9.47
C GLU A 26 1.12 5.25 9.57
N GLU A 27 1.53 6.03 10.57
CA GLU A 27 2.93 6.36 10.84
C GLU A 27 3.74 5.10 11.22
N GLY A 28 3.11 4.17 11.95
CA GLY A 28 3.72 2.92 12.37
C GLY A 28 4.07 1.99 11.20
N LYS A 29 3.41 2.13 10.04
CA LYS A 29 3.69 1.31 8.86
C LYS A 29 5.07 1.60 8.27
N LEU A 30 5.50 2.86 8.28
CA LEU A 30 6.82 3.24 7.78
C LEU A 30 7.92 2.65 8.67
N LEU A 31 7.72 2.71 9.99
CA LEU A 31 8.62 2.07 10.95
C LEU A 31 8.65 0.55 10.74
N ALA A 32 7.49 -0.07 10.55
CA ALA A 32 7.39 -1.51 10.34
C ALA A 32 8.16 -1.98 9.10
N ILE A 33 8.03 -1.28 7.96
CA ILE A 33 8.79 -1.67 6.76
C ILE A 33 10.30 -1.45 6.93
N ARG A 34 10.72 -0.37 7.59
CA ARG A 34 12.14 -0.14 7.92
C ARG A 34 12.70 -1.27 8.80
N GLN A 35 11.95 -1.68 9.82
CA GLN A 35 12.33 -2.81 10.68
C GLN A 35 12.40 -4.13 9.91
N LEU A 36 11.48 -4.37 8.96
CA LEU A 36 11.55 -5.55 8.10
C LEU A 36 12.82 -5.54 7.25
N ILE A 37 13.17 -4.41 6.65
CA ILE A 37 14.40 -4.23 5.87
C ILE A 37 15.64 -4.48 6.73
N GLN A 38 15.69 -3.90 7.94
CA GLN A 38 16.81 -4.07 8.88
C GLN A 38 16.98 -5.50 9.38
N LYS A 39 15.87 -6.24 9.61
CA LYS A 39 15.91 -7.66 10.02
C LYS A 39 16.42 -8.59 8.91
N GLY A 40 16.57 -8.08 7.69
CA GLY A 40 16.96 -8.86 6.53
C GLY A 40 15.74 -9.19 5.68
N ILE A 41 15.78 -8.70 4.45
CA ILE A 41 14.78 -8.98 3.43
C ILE A 41 15.37 -9.88 2.35
N GLN A 42 14.50 -10.61 1.65
CA GLN A 42 14.90 -11.45 0.51
C GLN A 42 14.33 -10.86 -0.78
N PRO A 43 15.10 -10.05 -1.51
CA PRO A 43 14.74 -9.61 -2.86
C PRO A 43 14.53 -10.81 -3.79
N PRO A 44 13.66 -10.70 -4.81
CA PRO A 44 12.87 -9.53 -5.17
C PRO A 44 11.56 -9.40 -4.38
N ILE A 45 11.15 -8.16 -4.05
CA ILE A 45 10.00 -7.84 -3.20
C ILE A 45 9.04 -6.90 -3.90
N ILE A 46 7.74 -7.15 -3.77
CA ILE A 46 6.70 -6.22 -4.23
C ILE A 46 5.96 -5.64 -3.03
N VAL A 47 5.82 -4.31 -3.03
CA VAL A 47 5.03 -3.60 -2.03
C VAL A 47 3.77 -3.04 -2.68
N PHE A 48 2.60 -3.48 -2.24
CA PHE A 48 1.32 -3.00 -2.74
C PHE A 48 0.78 -1.82 -1.94
N MET A 49 0.44 -0.76 -2.65
CA MET A 49 -0.10 0.50 -2.13
C MET A 49 -1.50 0.79 -2.68
N GLN A 50 -2.30 1.51 -1.91
CA GLN A 50 -3.67 1.88 -2.30
C GLN A 50 -3.70 2.89 -3.46
N ASN A 51 -2.76 3.84 -3.50
CA ASN A 51 -2.77 4.91 -4.49
C ASN A 51 -1.36 5.40 -4.86
N LYS A 52 -1.28 6.11 -5.99
CA LYS A 52 -0.01 6.60 -6.57
C LYS A 52 0.71 7.62 -5.69
N ILE A 53 -0.03 8.45 -4.94
CA ILE A 53 0.56 9.51 -4.10
C ILE A 53 1.33 8.87 -2.95
N ARG A 54 0.70 7.92 -2.26
CA ARG A 54 1.34 7.16 -1.18
C ARG A 54 2.49 6.30 -1.68
N ALA A 55 2.36 5.68 -2.85
CA ALA A 55 3.44 4.92 -3.47
C ALA A 55 4.68 5.79 -3.72
N GLN A 56 4.48 7.01 -4.24
CA GLN A 56 5.57 7.96 -4.46
C GLN A 56 6.17 8.46 -3.14
N ALA A 57 5.35 8.70 -2.11
CA ALA A 57 5.83 9.12 -0.80
C ALA A 57 6.69 8.03 -0.12
N LEU A 58 6.23 6.77 -0.13
CA LEU A 58 7.02 5.65 0.39
C LEU A 58 8.32 5.44 -0.39
N TYR A 59 8.29 5.62 -1.72
CA TYR A 59 9.49 5.58 -2.55
C TYR A 59 10.53 6.61 -2.10
N GLN A 60 10.12 7.85 -1.81
CA GLN A 60 11.03 8.90 -1.36
C GLN A 60 11.67 8.57 -0.01
N GLU A 61 10.88 8.09 0.95
CA GLU A 61 11.39 7.68 2.26
C GLU A 61 12.39 6.53 2.17
N LEU A 62 12.08 5.48 1.41
CA LEU A 62 12.99 4.33 1.27
C LEU A 62 14.22 4.66 0.42
N GLN A 63 14.10 5.59 -0.54
CA GLN A 63 15.24 6.08 -1.30
C GLN A 63 16.17 6.93 -0.42
N TYR A 64 15.62 7.74 0.49
CA TYR A 64 16.39 8.48 1.48
C TYR A 64 17.18 7.54 2.39
N ASP A 65 16.58 6.40 2.76
CA ASP A 65 17.24 5.32 3.50
C ASP A 65 18.27 4.52 2.66
N SER A 66 18.59 4.97 1.44
CA SER A 66 19.53 4.32 0.51
C SER A 66 19.16 2.87 0.13
N VAL A 67 17.87 2.54 0.12
CA VAL A 67 17.37 1.23 -0.32
C VAL A 67 17.23 1.22 -1.84
N HIS A 68 17.60 0.09 -2.47
CA HIS A 68 17.36 -0.15 -3.90
C HIS A 68 15.85 -0.32 -4.17
N VAL A 69 15.16 0.80 -4.36
CA VAL A 69 13.70 0.87 -4.52
C VAL A 69 13.32 1.50 -5.85
N ASP A 70 12.20 1.07 -6.44
CA ASP A 70 11.57 1.74 -7.56
C ASP A 70 10.03 1.70 -7.42
N VAL A 71 9.32 2.51 -8.22
CA VAL A 71 7.87 2.67 -8.09
C VAL A 71 7.15 2.56 -9.44
N LEU A 72 6.07 1.78 -9.44
CA LEU A 72 5.23 1.49 -10.60
C LEU A 72 3.77 1.89 -10.34
N HIS A 73 3.33 3.00 -10.92
CA HIS A 73 1.95 3.48 -10.83
C HIS A 73 1.51 4.19 -12.12
N ALA A 74 0.21 4.44 -12.26
CA ALA A 74 -0.41 4.94 -13.50
C ALA A 74 -0.04 6.40 -13.84
N GLY A 75 0.77 7.04 -13.01
CA GLY A 75 1.28 8.40 -13.25
C GLY A 75 2.68 8.42 -13.86
N ARG A 76 3.33 7.26 -14.01
CA ARG A 76 4.61 7.13 -14.71
C ARG A 76 4.36 6.95 -16.21
N SER A 77 5.25 7.50 -17.04
CA SER A 77 5.22 7.26 -18.49
C SER A 77 5.45 5.77 -18.78
N GLN A 78 4.97 5.28 -19.94
CA GLN A 78 5.15 3.87 -20.30
C GLN A 78 6.64 3.47 -20.33
N ALA A 79 7.50 4.30 -20.93
CA ALA A 79 8.95 4.09 -20.93
C ALA A 79 9.55 3.98 -19.52
N ALA A 80 9.10 4.82 -18.57
CA ALA A 80 9.55 4.74 -17.19
C ALA A 80 9.06 3.45 -16.51
N ARG A 81 7.82 3.02 -16.78
CA ARG A 81 7.27 1.75 -16.27
C ARG A 81 8.10 0.57 -16.77
N ASP A 82 8.41 0.55 -18.06
CA ASP A 82 9.19 -0.53 -18.69
C ASP A 82 10.62 -0.56 -18.13
N ALA A 83 11.24 0.60 -17.92
CA ALA A 83 12.56 0.72 -17.30
C ALA A 83 12.56 0.20 -15.85
N SER A 84 11.55 0.55 -15.04
CA SER A 84 11.43 0.05 -13.65
C SER A 84 11.24 -1.46 -13.60
N VAL A 85 10.44 -2.01 -14.52
CA VAL A 85 10.25 -3.47 -14.63
C VAL A 85 11.54 -4.16 -15.06
N ALA A 86 12.29 -3.57 -16.00
CA ALA A 86 13.58 -4.11 -16.44
C ALA A 86 14.62 -4.12 -15.30
N LYS A 87 14.75 -3.02 -14.56
CA LYS A 87 15.65 -2.93 -13.38
C LYS A 87 15.29 -3.95 -12.31
N PHE A 88 13.99 -4.11 -12.03
CA PHE A 88 13.50 -5.09 -11.07
C PHE A 88 13.81 -6.53 -11.50
N ARG A 89 13.64 -6.86 -12.79
CA ARG A 89 13.98 -8.19 -13.32
C ARG A 89 15.48 -8.48 -13.31
N LYS A 90 16.30 -7.46 -13.51
CA LYS A 90 17.77 -7.57 -13.48
C LYS A 90 18.34 -7.71 -12.06
N GLY A 91 17.56 -7.33 -11.04
CA GLY A 91 17.99 -7.34 -9.64
C GLY A 91 18.61 -6.01 -9.18
N ASP A 92 18.67 -5.00 -10.05
CA ASP A 92 19.15 -3.65 -9.72
C ASP A 92 18.19 -2.94 -8.73
N THR A 93 16.91 -3.35 -8.73
CA THR A 93 15.89 -2.91 -7.77
C THR A 93 15.50 -4.07 -6.86
N TRP A 94 15.61 -3.91 -5.55
CA TRP A 94 15.22 -4.93 -4.57
C TRP A 94 13.74 -4.88 -4.22
N ILE A 95 13.20 -3.66 -4.08
CA ILE A 95 11.81 -3.39 -3.68
C ILE A 95 11.10 -2.63 -4.79
N LEU A 96 10.03 -3.23 -5.34
CA LEU A 96 9.15 -2.57 -6.30
C LEU A 96 7.83 -2.18 -5.63
N ILE A 97 7.62 -0.88 -5.45
CA ILE A 97 6.37 -0.34 -4.91
C ILE A 97 5.36 -0.18 -6.05
N CYS A 98 4.16 -0.74 -5.94
CA CYS A 98 3.16 -0.63 -7.00
C CYS A 98 1.73 -0.48 -6.51
N THR A 99 0.85 0.01 -7.39
CA THR A 99 -0.60 -0.02 -7.18
C THR A 99 -1.24 -1.17 -7.94
N ASP A 100 -2.40 -1.66 -7.46
CA ASP A 100 -3.10 -2.81 -8.04
C ASP A 100 -3.36 -2.68 -9.55
N LEU A 101 -3.68 -1.47 -10.00
CA LEU A 101 -3.99 -1.20 -11.41
C LEU A 101 -2.78 -1.43 -12.31
N CYS A 102 -1.58 -1.10 -11.83
CA CYS A 102 -0.36 -1.15 -12.63
C CYS A 102 0.35 -2.49 -12.59
N ALA A 103 0.05 -3.33 -11.59
CA ALA A 103 0.53 -4.70 -11.51
C ALA A 103 -0.24 -5.67 -12.43
N ARG A 104 -1.42 -5.28 -12.93
CA ARG A 104 -2.18 -6.09 -13.89
C ARG A 104 -1.52 -6.02 -15.27
N GLY A 105 -1.29 -7.19 -15.88
CA GLY A 105 -0.62 -7.31 -17.18
C GLY A 105 0.91 -7.31 -17.12
N VAL A 106 1.52 -7.01 -15.97
CA VAL A 106 2.96 -7.17 -15.79
C VAL A 106 3.25 -8.50 -15.11
N ASP A 107 4.09 -9.31 -15.76
CA ASP A 107 4.49 -10.60 -15.24
C ASP A 107 5.65 -10.43 -14.23
N PHE A 108 5.29 -10.48 -12.96
CA PHE A 108 6.19 -10.50 -11.81
C PHE A 108 6.17 -11.85 -11.05
N LYS A 109 5.78 -12.95 -11.72
CA LYS A 109 5.34 -14.22 -11.09
C LYS A 109 6.38 -15.02 -10.29
N ALA A 110 7.51 -14.43 -9.88
CA ALA A 110 8.59 -15.14 -9.18
C ALA A 110 9.24 -14.27 -8.07
N VAL A 111 8.44 -13.53 -7.31
CA VAL A 111 8.96 -12.76 -6.17
C VAL A 111 9.03 -13.60 -4.90
N ASN A 112 10.05 -13.35 -4.08
CA ASN A 112 10.26 -14.07 -2.82
C ASN A 112 9.34 -13.54 -1.73
N MET A 113 9.03 -12.24 -1.77
CA MET A 113 8.19 -11.59 -0.78
C MET A 113 7.17 -10.61 -1.38
N VAL A 114 5.97 -10.60 -0.82
CA VAL A 114 4.93 -9.62 -1.08
C VAL A 114 4.62 -8.90 0.23
N ILE A 115 4.60 -7.57 0.19
CA ILE A 115 4.19 -6.73 1.32
C ILE A 115 2.94 -5.94 0.91
N ASN A 116 1.82 -6.22 1.56
CA ASN A 116 0.65 -5.35 1.50
C ASN A 116 0.85 -4.22 2.52
N TYR A 117 1.42 -3.10 2.09
CA TYR A 117 1.57 -1.93 2.96
C TYR A 117 0.21 -1.31 3.29
N ASP A 118 -0.68 -1.29 2.31
CA ASP A 118 -2.09 -0.95 2.50
C ASP A 118 -2.95 -2.21 2.42
N LEU A 119 -3.76 -2.44 3.47
CA LEU A 119 -4.68 -3.57 3.52
C LEU A 119 -5.61 -3.55 2.29
N PRO A 120 -5.69 -4.65 1.51
CA PRO A 120 -6.63 -4.74 0.41
C PRO A 120 -8.09 -4.74 0.92
N THR A 121 -8.97 -4.06 0.20
CA THR A 121 -10.39 -3.95 0.57
C THR A 121 -11.23 -5.18 0.22
N SER A 122 -10.69 -6.13 -0.54
CA SER A 122 -11.37 -7.36 -0.91
C SER A 122 -10.45 -8.57 -0.86
N GLY A 123 -11.01 -9.72 -0.49
CA GLY A 123 -10.31 -11.01 -0.47
C GLY A 123 -9.74 -11.42 -1.83
N ILE A 124 -10.46 -11.14 -2.92
CA ILE A 124 -10.00 -11.40 -4.29
C ILE A 124 -8.72 -10.61 -4.59
N THR A 125 -8.69 -9.33 -4.22
CA THR A 125 -7.49 -8.49 -4.43
C THR A 125 -6.32 -9.03 -3.60
N TYR A 126 -6.57 -9.41 -2.35
CA TYR A 126 -5.56 -10.06 -1.51
C TYR A 126 -4.95 -11.29 -2.17
N ILE A 127 -5.78 -12.23 -2.64
CA ILE A 127 -5.33 -13.46 -3.33
C ILE A 127 -4.48 -13.12 -4.57
N HIS A 128 -4.91 -12.14 -5.39
CA HIS A 128 -4.16 -11.74 -6.58
C HIS A 128 -2.80 -11.10 -6.27
N ARG A 129 -2.69 -10.41 -5.12
CA ARG A 129 -1.44 -9.80 -4.65
C ARG A 129 -0.48 -10.87 -4.13
N ILE A 130 -0.93 -11.73 -3.22
CA ILE A 130 -0.06 -12.78 -2.65
C ILE A 130 0.30 -13.84 -3.69
N GLY A 131 -0.55 -14.10 -4.68
CA GLY A 131 -0.25 -15.01 -5.79
C GLY A 131 0.86 -14.52 -6.75
N ARG A 132 1.53 -13.39 -6.44
CA ARG A 132 2.77 -12.97 -7.10
C ARG A 132 4.00 -13.70 -6.55
N CYS A 133 3.94 -14.19 -5.31
CA CYS A 133 4.94 -15.08 -4.72
C CYS A 133 4.45 -16.54 -4.71
N GLY A 134 5.33 -17.48 -4.37
CA GLY A 134 4.93 -18.88 -4.14
C GLY A 134 4.60 -19.68 -5.41
N ARG A 135 5.31 -19.44 -6.52
CA ARG A 135 5.09 -20.17 -7.80
C ARG A 135 6.23 -21.15 -8.08
N ALA A 136 5.88 -22.24 -8.78
CA ALA A 136 6.82 -23.29 -9.20
C ALA A 136 7.57 -23.99 -8.05
N GLY A 137 6.86 -24.29 -6.95
CA GLY A 137 7.41 -25.04 -5.81
C GLY A 137 8.37 -24.25 -4.92
N ARG A 138 8.45 -22.92 -5.09
CA ARG A 138 9.23 -22.04 -4.21
C ARG A 138 8.37 -21.53 -3.08
N TYR A 139 8.94 -21.50 -1.88
CA TYR A 139 8.33 -20.81 -0.75
C TYR A 139 8.30 -19.30 -0.99
N GLY A 140 7.15 -18.67 -0.74
CA GLY A 140 6.96 -17.23 -0.76
C GLY A 140 6.54 -16.72 0.62
N LYS A 141 6.80 -15.44 0.88
CA LYS A 141 6.34 -14.77 2.11
C LYS A 141 5.44 -13.60 1.79
N ALA A 142 4.28 -13.53 2.43
CA ALA A 142 3.31 -12.45 2.31
C ALA A 142 3.11 -11.77 3.66
N ILE A 143 3.53 -10.51 3.79
CA ILE A 143 3.32 -9.71 5.00
C ILE A 143 2.25 -8.66 4.71
N THR A 144 1.25 -8.56 5.56
CA THR A 144 0.17 -7.59 5.39
C THR A 144 0.08 -6.67 6.59
N LEU A 145 0.36 -5.39 6.35
CA LEU A 145 0.29 -4.34 7.36
C LEU A 145 -1.15 -3.86 7.49
N PHE A 146 -1.59 -3.63 8.73
CA PHE A 146 -2.90 -3.06 8.99
C PHE A 146 -2.88 -2.10 10.18
N THR A 147 -3.78 -1.11 10.14
CA THR A 147 -4.00 -0.12 11.20
C THR A 147 -5.39 -0.27 11.82
N GLU A 148 -5.69 0.55 12.82
CA GLU A 148 -7.04 0.65 13.37
C GLU A 148 -8.11 1.00 12.32
N ALA A 149 -7.75 1.81 11.32
CA ALA A 149 -8.66 2.19 10.23
C ALA A 149 -9.02 1.00 9.30
N ASP A 150 -8.25 -0.08 9.37
CA ASP A 150 -8.38 -1.25 8.50
C ASP A 150 -9.32 -2.33 9.07
N PHE A 151 -9.77 -2.19 10.33
CA PHE A 151 -10.59 -3.18 11.03
C PHE A 151 -11.83 -3.61 10.24
N GLN A 152 -12.51 -2.67 9.56
CA GLN A 152 -13.67 -2.99 8.71
C GLN A 152 -13.37 -4.06 7.64
N HIS A 153 -12.21 -3.98 7.00
CA HIS A 153 -11.84 -4.87 5.90
C HIS A 153 -11.00 -6.06 6.36
N LEU A 154 -10.41 -5.99 7.57
CA LEU A 154 -9.56 -7.01 8.13
C LEU A 154 -10.27 -8.37 8.23
N ARG A 155 -11.57 -8.38 8.56
CA ARG A 155 -12.35 -9.62 8.67
C ARG A 155 -12.36 -10.41 7.37
N THR A 156 -12.55 -9.71 6.26
CA THR A 156 -12.59 -10.32 4.93
C THR A 156 -11.26 -10.98 4.60
N ILE A 157 -10.15 -10.32 4.94
CA ILE A 157 -8.80 -10.85 4.68
C ILE A 157 -8.48 -12.01 5.62
N ALA A 158 -8.79 -11.88 6.91
CA ALA A 158 -8.63 -12.94 7.90
C ALA A 158 -9.42 -14.21 7.54
N ASN A 159 -10.65 -14.07 7.06
CA ASN A 159 -11.44 -15.20 6.57
C ASN A 159 -10.77 -15.90 5.37
N VAL A 160 -10.22 -15.13 4.42
CA VAL A 160 -9.50 -15.69 3.26
C VAL A 160 -8.22 -16.40 3.68
N MET A 161 -7.46 -15.84 4.60
CA MET A 161 -6.26 -16.48 5.16
C MET A 161 -6.62 -17.79 5.89
N LYS A 162 -7.75 -17.82 6.62
CA LYS A 162 -8.23 -19.04 7.28
C LYS A 162 -8.58 -20.13 6.27
N LEU A 163 -9.29 -19.75 5.20
CA LEU A 163 -9.64 -20.66 4.11
C LEU A 163 -8.41 -21.17 3.33
N SER A 164 -7.32 -20.38 3.29
CA SER A 164 -6.07 -20.81 2.67
C SER A 164 -5.18 -21.67 3.58
N GLY A 165 -5.63 -22.05 4.79
CA GLY A 165 -4.90 -22.94 5.69
C GLY A 165 -3.95 -22.23 6.66
N CYS A 166 -4.08 -20.91 6.84
CA CYS A 166 -3.34 -20.19 7.88
C CYS A 166 -4.01 -20.44 9.25
N THR A 167 -3.32 -21.20 10.11
CA THR A 167 -3.82 -21.61 11.42
C THR A 167 -3.65 -20.55 12.52
N ASN A 168 -2.68 -19.65 12.37
CA ASN A 168 -2.32 -18.69 13.42
C ASN A 168 -3.10 -17.37 13.39
N ILE A 169 -4.33 -17.35 12.87
CA ILE A 169 -5.14 -16.13 12.90
C ILE A 169 -5.81 -16.01 14.26
N PRO A 170 -5.53 -14.95 15.05
CA PRO A 170 -6.13 -14.81 16.37
C PRO A 170 -7.66 -14.78 16.29
N ASP A 171 -8.31 -15.50 17.20
CA ASP A 171 -9.77 -15.62 17.26
C ASP A 171 -10.49 -14.26 17.33
N TRP A 172 -9.89 -13.28 18.01
CA TRP A 172 -10.44 -11.92 18.09
C TRP A 172 -10.55 -11.30 16.69
N MET A 173 -9.64 -11.57 15.77
CA MET A 173 -9.70 -11.02 14.41
C MET A 173 -10.89 -11.55 13.60
N LEU A 174 -11.39 -12.73 13.96
CA LEU A 174 -12.56 -13.36 13.36
C LEU A 174 -13.86 -12.99 14.08
N LYS A 175 -13.81 -12.84 15.42
CA LYS A 175 -14.98 -12.64 16.31
C LYS A 175 -15.30 -11.17 16.63
N SER A 176 -14.28 -10.31 16.78
CA SER A 176 -14.42 -8.93 17.29
C SER A 176 -14.72 -7.87 16.24
N LEU A 177 -14.76 -8.24 14.96
CA LEU A 177 -15.16 -7.33 13.90
C LEU A 177 -16.67 -7.44 13.74
N PRO A 178 -17.44 -6.35 13.96
CA PRO A 178 -18.88 -6.40 14.09
C PRO A 178 -19.47 -7.30 13.01
N SER A 179 -20.02 -8.44 13.45
CA SER A 179 -20.86 -9.25 12.60
C SER A 179 -22.02 -8.37 12.22
N ASN A 180 -21.99 -7.93 10.96
CA ASN A 180 -22.87 -6.92 10.42
C ASN A 180 -24.26 -7.54 10.14
N LYS A 181 -24.81 -8.21 11.16
CA LYS A 181 -26.11 -8.84 11.30
C LYS A 181 -26.94 -7.99 12.26
N GLN A 182 -27.35 -6.79 11.84
CA GLN A 182 -28.59 -6.12 12.24
C GLN A 182 -28.63 -4.73 11.60
N GLY A 183 -29.58 -4.54 10.69
CA GLY A 183 -29.78 -3.28 9.99
C GLY A 183 -30.49 -3.51 8.66
N ASN A 184 -31.82 -3.49 8.70
CA ASN A 184 -32.71 -3.68 7.57
C ASN A 184 -32.75 -2.41 6.67
N GLY A 185 -31.59 -1.98 6.15
CA GLY A 185 -31.45 -0.74 5.40
C GLY A 185 -30.46 -0.84 4.24
N ASN A 186 -30.97 -0.65 3.01
CA ASN A 186 -30.29 -0.50 1.71
C ASN A 186 -28.93 -1.20 1.54
N ARG A 187 -29.01 -2.49 1.19
CA ARG A 187 -27.89 -3.38 0.80
C ARG A 187 -26.94 -2.75 -0.24
N GLU A 188 -27.45 -1.94 -1.16
CA GLU A 188 -26.66 -1.26 -2.21
C GLU A 188 -25.70 -0.19 -1.66
N LYS A 189 -26.15 0.69 -0.76
CA LYS A 189 -25.30 1.73 -0.15
C LYS A 189 -24.15 1.11 0.66
N ARG A 190 -24.38 -0.09 1.20
CA ARG A 190 -23.43 -0.85 2.03
C ARG A 190 -22.39 -1.61 1.20
N ILE A 191 -22.79 -2.24 0.09
CA ILE A 191 -21.83 -2.80 -0.88
C ILE A 191 -20.90 -1.68 -1.40
N GLN A 192 -21.43 -0.46 -1.53
CA GLN A 192 -20.66 0.70 -1.96
C GLN A 192 -19.70 1.22 -0.89
N SER A 193 -20.02 1.12 0.41
CA SER A 193 -19.12 1.50 1.51
C SER A 193 -18.05 0.45 1.79
N GLU A 194 -18.35 -0.85 1.62
CA GLU A 194 -17.38 -1.95 1.76
C GLU A 194 -16.34 -1.97 0.62
N LYS A 195 -16.65 -1.35 -0.54
CA LYS A 195 -15.71 -1.18 -1.65
C LYS A 195 -14.87 0.10 -1.57
N ARG A 196 -15.23 1.05 -0.69
CA ARG A 196 -14.49 2.30 -0.57
C ARG A 196 -13.22 2.06 0.23
N ASN A 197 -12.09 2.47 -0.35
CA ASN A 197 -10.83 2.42 0.37
C ASN A 197 -10.85 3.43 1.54
N PRO A 198 -10.26 3.08 2.69
CA PRO A 198 -10.17 4.00 3.83
C PRO A 198 -9.36 5.25 3.45
N LYS A 199 -9.69 6.38 4.10
CA LYS A 199 -8.85 7.58 4.03
C LYS A 199 -7.59 7.32 4.86
N ARG A 200 -6.43 7.50 4.25
CA ARG A 200 -5.12 7.29 4.89
C ARG A 200 -4.32 8.59 4.86
N TYR A 201 -3.62 8.88 5.95
CA TYR A 201 -2.74 10.05 6.08
C TYR A 201 -1.48 9.90 5.20
N GLY A 202 -0.75 11.01 5.00
CA GLY A 202 0.49 11.00 4.22
C GLY A 202 1.60 10.20 4.89
N ILE A 203 2.51 9.65 4.09
CA ILE A 203 3.76 9.03 4.57
C ILE A 203 4.81 10.14 4.44
N ASP A 204 5.29 10.67 5.55
CA ASP A 204 6.22 11.80 5.54
C ASP A 204 6.91 11.90 6.90
N THR A 205 8.24 11.88 6.91
CA THR A 205 9.07 12.07 8.11
C THR A 205 9.52 13.50 8.33
N THR A 206 9.23 14.40 7.39
CA THR A 206 9.63 15.80 7.47
C THR A 206 9.07 16.44 8.75
N PRO A 207 9.91 17.08 9.58
CA PRO A 207 9.46 17.82 10.75
C PRO A 207 8.47 18.94 10.38
N VAL A 208 7.54 19.26 11.29
CA VAL A 208 6.52 20.30 11.07
C VAL A 208 7.15 21.69 10.83
N TYR A 209 8.33 21.95 11.39
CA TYR A 209 9.09 23.18 11.18
C TYR A 209 9.49 23.33 9.70
N ASP A 210 10.13 22.32 9.12
CA ASP A 210 10.58 22.33 7.72
C ASP A 210 9.42 22.41 6.72
N LYS A 211 8.23 21.89 7.08
CA LYS A 211 7.02 22.01 6.24
C LYS A 211 6.51 23.46 6.12
N LYS A 212 6.79 24.33 7.09
CA LYS A 212 6.39 25.74 7.02
C LYS A 212 7.24 26.52 6.03
N ASP A 213 8.52 26.17 5.92
CA ASP A 213 9.47 26.82 5.01
C ASP A 213 9.32 26.36 3.55
N GLN A 214 8.77 25.17 3.32
CA GLN A 214 8.52 24.62 1.98
C GLN A 214 7.19 25.06 1.34
N LYS A 215 6.34 25.84 2.02
CA LYS A 215 5.12 26.37 1.37
C LYS A 215 5.53 27.37 0.28
N PRO A 216 5.18 27.14 -1.00
CA PRO A 216 5.42 28.16 -2.02
C PRO A 216 4.65 29.43 -1.65
N LYS A 217 5.30 30.60 -1.73
CA LYS A 217 4.69 31.94 -1.66
C LYS A 217 3.73 32.15 -2.85
N ARG A 218 2.64 31.40 -2.93
CA ARG A 218 1.59 31.55 -3.95
C ARG A 218 0.40 32.30 -3.36
N SER A 219 0.52 33.63 -3.26
CA SER A 219 -0.61 34.57 -3.29
C SER A 219 -0.18 36.05 -3.20
N ARG A 220 0.72 36.54 -4.07
CA ARG A 220 0.92 38.00 -4.23
C ARG A 220 1.02 38.52 -5.67
N LYS A 221 0.86 37.68 -6.70
CA LYS A 221 1.05 38.10 -8.11
C LYS A 221 -0.23 38.25 -8.96
N ASN A 222 -1.42 38.31 -8.37
CA ASN A 222 -2.67 38.46 -9.13
C ASN A 222 -3.37 39.83 -9.04
N ASN A 223 -2.82 40.82 -8.32
CA ASN A 223 -3.48 42.15 -8.21
C ASN A 223 -2.92 43.25 -9.14
N GLU A 224 -1.76 43.08 -9.79
CA GLU A 224 -1.20 44.12 -10.67
C GLU A 224 -1.73 44.06 -12.12
N GLY A 225 -2.41 42.98 -12.50
CA GLY A 225 -2.93 42.77 -13.86
C GLY A 225 -4.31 43.40 -14.12
N GLN A 226 -5.06 43.75 -13.08
CA GLN A 226 -6.44 44.25 -13.23
C GLN A 226 -6.53 45.79 -13.30
N GLU A 227 -5.58 46.54 -12.73
CA GLU A 227 -5.61 48.02 -12.79
C GLU A 227 -5.20 48.60 -14.15
N LYS A 228 -4.43 47.87 -14.96
CA LYS A 228 -4.00 48.35 -16.28
C LYS A 228 -5.07 48.24 -17.38
N ASN A 229 -6.10 47.41 -17.19
CA ASN A 229 -7.15 47.21 -18.19
C ASN A 229 -8.36 48.15 -18.03
N GLN A 230 -8.52 48.82 -16.89
CA GLN A 230 -9.57 49.85 -16.72
C GLN A 230 -9.15 51.22 -17.26
N LYS A 231 -7.85 51.56 -17.27
CA LYS A 231 -7.37 52.86 -17.80
C LYS A 231 -7.30 52.95 -19.34
N ARG A 232 -7.49 51.84 -20.07
CA ARG A 232 -7.51 51.83 -21.55
C ARG A 232 -8.90 51.93 -22.17
N ARG A 233 -9.99 51.83 -21.38
CA ARG A 233 -11.38 51.85 -21.88
C ARG A 233 -12.10 53.19 -21.72
N THR A 234 -11.42 54.24 -21.26
CA THR A 234 -11.99 55.58 -21.06
C THR A 234 -11.29 56.67 -21.87
N ARG A 235 -10.63 56.29 -22.98
CA ARG A 235 -10.03 57.22 -23.95
C ARG A 235 -10.28 56.72 -25.38
N GLU A 236 -11.54 56.63 -25.75
CA GLU A 236 -12.06 56.67 -27.12
C GLU A 236 -13.42 57.38 -27.07
#